data_AF-A0A7C2Y6R9-F1
#
_entry.id   AF-A0A7C2Y6R9-F1
#
_cell.length_a   1.000
_cell.length_b   1.000
_cell.length_c   1.000
_cell.angle_alpha   90.00
_cell.angle_beta   90.00
_cell.angle_gamma   90.00
#
_symmetry.space_group_name_H-M   'P 1'
#
loop_
_entity.id
_entity.type
_entity.pdbx_description
1 polymer ?
#
loop_
_entity_poly.entity_id
_entity_poly.type
_entity_poly.pdbx_seq_one_letter_code
_entity_poly.pdbx_strand_id
1 'polypeptide(L)'
;MSELKKSDLFVVSAWLALFTGVLEGIVWTATRPYPLLNAAHKMSPDALWVVPALNLPFFLLAAVALLPFLPVLQRKLGAKAWMVVYGLFLSGGLYLAITSPQIVQQYGAAAIAVGLAVAVCRGIGGTIEALTLRLRRLVWGVPVLLILMWLGVRAFDGMAEFAAARSLSAPAGDAPNVLVITMDTVRADRFLPWRQTTLTP
;
A
#
# COMPACT_ATOMS: atom_id res chain seq x y z
N MET A 1 2.77 22.05 -27.72
CA MET A 1 2.36 21.48 -26.42
C MET A 1 1.90 20.05 -26.69
N SER A 2 2.46 19.08 -25.97
CA SER A 2 2.11 17.67 -26.16
C SER A 2 0.66 17.45 -25.72
N GLU A 3 -0.20 16.95 -26.60
CA GLU A 3 -1.53 16.52 -26.20
C GLU A 3 -1.44 15.39 -25.16
N LEU A 4 -2.34 15.45 -24.17
CA LEU A 4 -2.49 14.45 -23.11
C LEU A 4 -2.98 13.15 -23.77
N LYS A 5 -2.10 12.16 -23.92
CA LYS A 5 -2.50 10.85 -24.44
C LYS A 5 -3.24 10.08 -23.35
N LYS A 6 -4.33 9.40 -23.71
CA LYS A 6 -5.08 8.53 -22.78
C LYS A 6 -4.16 7.49 -22.13
N SER A 7 -3.18 6.95 -22.86
CA SER A 7 -2.18 6.01 -22.34
C SER A 7 -1.35 6.60 -21.19
N ASP A 8 -1.01 7.89 -21.28
CA ASP A 8 -0.15 8.54 -20.30
C ASP A 8 -0.90 8.74 -18.96
N LEU A 9 -2.23 8.87 -18.98
CA LEU A 9 -3.07 8.86 -17.77
C LEU A 9 -2.91 7.55 -16.99
N PHE A 10 -2.98 6.41 -17.69
CA PHE A 10 -2.80 5.09 -17.07
C PHE A 10 -1.38 4.92 -16.51
N VAL A 11 -0.36 5.35 -17.26
CA VAL A 11 1.04 5.33 -16.80
C VAL A 11 1.21 6.10 -15.50
N VAL A 12 0.68 7.33 -15.44
CA VAL A 12 0.77 8.17 -14.23
C VAL A 12 0.01 7.54 -13.08
N SER A 13 -1.20 7.04 -13.31
CA SER A 13 -2.00 6.38 -12.28
C SER A 13 -1.31 5.14 -11.71
N ALA A 14 -0.67 4.31 -12.55
CA ALA A 14 0.02 3.10 -12.12
C ALA A 14 1.26 3.42 -11.27
N TRP A 15 2.06 4.40 -11.69
CA TRP A 15 3.24 4.82 -10.94
C TRP A 15 2.89 5.50 -9.62
N LEU A 16 1.85 6.34 -9.60
CA LEU A 16 1.40 6.97 -8.36
C LEU A 16 0.77 5.95 -7.42
N ALA A 17 0.00 4.98 -7.92
CA ALA A 17 -0.55 3.90 -7.10
C ALA A 17 0.56 3.08 -6.41
N LEU A 18 1.61 2.75 -7.17
CA LEU A 18 2.78 2.04 -6.66
C LEU A 18 3.51 2.89 -5.61
N PHE A 19 3.81 4.15 -5.91
CA PHE A 19 4.51 5.04 -4.99
C PHE A 19 3.74 5.26 -3.69
N THR A 20 2.45 5.60 -3.78
CA THR A 20 1.63 5.89 -2.59
C THR A 20 1.29 4.60 -1.85
N GLY A 21 1.15 3.47 -2.53
CA GLY A 21 0.98 2.18 -1.89
C GLY A 21 2.22 1.70 -1.13
N VAL A 22 3.43 1.93 -1.67
CA VAL A 22 4.69 1.69 -0.94
C VAL A 22 4.74 2.58 0.30
N LEU A 23 4.45 3.88 0.14
CA LEU A 23 4.45 4.84 1.25
C LEU A 23 3.47 4.40 2.35
N GLU A 24 2.26 4.00 1.97
CA GLU A 24 1.25 3.47 2.88
C GLU A 24 1.74 2.19 3.57
N GLY A 25 2.26 1.20 2.82
CA GLY A 25 2.83 -0.01 3.41
C GLY A 25 3.97 0.26 4.42
N ILE A 26 4.81 1.27 4.15
CA ILE A 26 5.84 1.75 5.08
C ILE A 26 5.20 2.33 6.34
N VAL A 27 4.18 3.18 6.22
CA VAL A 27 3.46 3.75 7.37
C VAL A 27 2.87 2.64 8.25
N TRP A 28 2.22 1.65 7.67
CA TRP A 28 1.66 0.52 8.43
C TRP A 28 2.75 -0.29 9.14
N THR A 29 3.87 -0.56 8.45
CA THR A 29 4.99 -1.31 9.04
C THR A 29 5.68 -0.52 10.14
N ALA A 30 5.87 0.79 9.97
CA ALA A 30 6.54 1.67 10.92
C ALA A 30 5.66 1.97 12.16
N THR A 31 4.33 1.92 12.01
CA THR A 31 3.39 2.13 13.13
C THR A 31 3.12 0.86 13.95
N ARG A 32 3.49 -0.32 13.42
CA ARG A 32 3.38 -1.63 14.10
C ARG A 32 3.86 -1.69 15.57
N PRO A 33 5.00 -1.09 15.97
CA PRO A 33 5.48 -1.19 17.35
C PRO A 33 4.70 -0.32 18.35
N TYR A 34 3.75 0.52 17.90
CA TYR A 34 3.03 1.47 18.75
C TYR A 34 1.59 1.01 19.02
N PRO A 35 1.31 0.32 20.15
CA PRO A 35 -0.01 -0.26 20.46
C PRO A 35 -1.10 0.79 20.74
N LEU A 36 -0.74 2.06 20.95
CA LEU A 36 -1.71 3.14 21.14
C LEU A 36 -2.30 3.65 19.83
N LEU A 37 -1.65 3.35 18.70
CA LEU A 37 -2.16 3.70 17.38
C LEU A 37 -3.14 2.60 16.98
N ASN A 38 -4.42 2.95 16.80
CA ASN A 38 -5.45 2.08 16.20
C ASN A 38 -5.12 1.66 14.75
N ALA A 39 -3.87 1.82 14.30
CA ALA A 39 -3.32 1.09 13.17
C ALA A 39 -3.64 -0.38 13.40
N ALA A 40 -4.43 -0.96 12.49
CA ALA A 40 -4.91 -2.33 12.54
C ALA A 40 -3.80 -3.25 13.07
N HIS A 41 -3.86 -3.55 14.36
CA HIS A 41 -2.78 -4.21 15.06
C HIS A 41 -2.55 -5.54 14.34
N LYS A 42 -1.30 -5.79 13.93
CA LYS A 42 -0.82 -7.03 13.29
C LYS A 42 -0.88 -7.10 11.75
N MET A 43 -0.78 -5.98 11.03
CA MET A 43 -0.46 -6.13 9.61
C MET A 43 0.96 -6.66 9.42
N SER A 44 1.03 -7.80 8.73
CA SER A 44 2.25 -8.47 8.32
C SER A 44 3.13 -7.53 7.48
N PRO A 45 4.47 -7.71 7.45
CA PRO A 45 5.34 -7.10 6.44
C PRO A 45 4.83 -7.25 4.99
N ASP A 46 3.94 -8.22 4.74
CA ASP A 46 3.18 -8.35 3.48
C ASP A 46 2.47 -7.05 3.03
N ALA A 47 2.09 -6.17 3.97
CA ALA A 47 1.48 -4.89 3.63
C ALA A 47 2.35 -4.07 2.66
N LEU A 48 3.68 -4.21 2.71
CA LEU A 48 4.59 -3.51 1.80
C LEU A 48 4.29 -3.80 0.33
N TRP A 49 3.97 -5.05 -0.05
CA TRP A 49 3.69 -5.40 -1.45
C TRP A 49 2.18 -5.47 -1.74
N VAL A 50 1.36 -5.89 -0.76
CA VAL A 50 -0.09 -6.03 -0.92
C VAL A 50 -0.75 -4.67 -1.15
N VAL A 51 -0.38 -3.65 -0.37
CA VAL A 51 -1.01 -2.32 -0.48
C VAL A 51 -0.79 -1.69 -1.86
N PRO A 52 0.44 -1.60 -2.43
CA PRO A 52 0.61 -1.13 -3.80
C PRO A 52 -0.07 -2.01 -4.85
N ALA A 53 -0.11 -3.32 -4.66
CA ALA A 53 -0.83 -4.22 -5.55
C ALA A 53 -2.36 -3.97 -5.53
N LEU A 54 -2.93 -3.61 -4.37
CA LEU A 54 -4.33 -3.23 -4.23
C LEU A 54 -4.62 -1.80 -4.72
N ASN A 55 -3.73 -0.85 -4.47
CA ASN A 55 -3.89 0.52 -4.94
C ASN A 55 -3.88 0.61 -6.47
N LEU A 56 -3.12 -0.27 -7.14
CA LEU A 56 -3.03 -0.30 -8.60
C LEU A 56 -4.41 -0.39 -9.30
N PRO A 57 -5.26 -1.41 -9.06
CA PRO A 57 -6.59 -1.46 -9.68
C PRO A 57 -7.48 -0.28 -9.28
N PHE A 58 -7.42 0.23 -8.03
CA PHE A 58 -8.21 1.41 -7.63
C PHE A 58 -7.82 2.66 -8.42
N PHE A 59 -6.53 2.90 -8.60
CA PHE A 59 -6.03 4.04 -9.36
C PHE A 59 -6.30 3.89 -10.86
N LEU A 60 -6.20 2.68 -11.41
CA LEU A 60 -6.56 2.40 -12.80
C LEU A 60 -8.07 2.61 -13.02
N LEU A 61 -8.93 2.20 -12.08
CA LEU A 61 -10.37 2.48 -12.14
C LEU A 61 -10.65 3.99 -12.06
N ALA A 62 -9.95 4.72 -11.19
CA ALA A 62 -10.04 6.18 -11.12
C ALA A 62 -9.56 6.85 -12.42
N ALA A 63 -8.53 6.31 -13.08
CA ALA A 63 -8.10 6.76 -14.41
C ALA A 63 -9.18 6.55 -15.46
N VAL A 64 -9.84 5.38 -15.48
CA VAL A 64 -11.00 5.12 -16.36
C VAL A 64 -12.12 6.12 -16.10
N ALA A 65 -12.45 6.38 -14.83
CA ALA A 65 -13.47 7.36 -14.45
C ALA A 65 -13.12 8.79 -14.87
N LEU A 66 -11.82 9.13 -14.96
CA LEU A 66 -11.35 10.46 -15.37
C LEU A 66 -11.32 10.67 -16.89
N LEU A 67 -11.30 9.59 -17.69
CA LEU A 67 -11.29 9.66 -19.16
C LEU A 67 -12.35 10.60 -19.78
N PRO A 68 -13.65 10.56 -19.40
CA PRO A 68 -14.66 11.44 -19.99
C PRO A 68 -14.44 12.92 -19.66
N PHE A 69 -13.76 13.23 -18.55
CA PHE A 69 -13.48 14.60 -18.12
C PHE A 69 -12.21 15.17 -18.77
N LEU A 70 -11.35 14.32 -19.34
CA LEU A 70 -10.06 14.72 -19.87
C LEU A 70 -10.15 15.78 -20.98
N PRO A 71 -11.07 15.69 -21.98
CA PRO A 71 -11.19 16.71 -23.02
C PRO A 71 -11.61 18.07 -22.45
N VAL A 72 -12.49 18.09 -21.45
CA VAL A 72 -12.94 19.32 -20.78
C VAL A 72 -11.78 19.95 -20.01
N LEU A 73 -11.00 19.12 -19.30
CA LEU A 73 -9.84 19.57 -18.54
C LEU A 73 -8.76 20.16 -19.45
N GLN A 74 -8.46 19.49 -20.56
CA GLN A 74 -7.50 19.97 -21.57
C GLN A 74 -7.96 21.29 -22.19
N ARG A 75 -9.24 21.40 -22.58
CA ARG A 75 -9.78 22.62 -23.19
C ARG A 75 -9.74 23.82 -22.24
N LYS A 76 -10.00 23.61 -20.95
CA LYS A 76 -10.04 24.69 -19.96
C LYS A 76 -8.67 25.07 -19.41
N LEU A 77 -7.76 24.10 -19.23
CA LEU A 77 -6.50 24.30 -18.50
C LEU A 77 -5.25 24.21 -19.38
N GLY A 78 -5.35 23.73 -20.61
CA GLY A 78 -4.20 23.52 -21.50
C GLY A 78 -3.15 22.62 -20.85
N ALA A 79 -1.89 23.05 -20.83
CA ALA A 79 -0.79 22.31 -20.18
C ALA A 79 -0.98 22.11 -18.68
N LYS A 80 -1.74 22.97 -17.99
CA LYS A 80 -2.00 22.83 -16.55
C LYS A 80 -2.90 21.63 -16.23
N ALA A 81 -3.58 21.04 -17.24
CA ALA A 81 -4.34 19.81 -17.06
C ALA A 81 -3.49 18.67 -16.49
N TRP A 82 -2.22 18.56 -16.90
CA TRP A 82 -1.28 17.59 -16.35
C TRP A 82 -1.03 17.78 -14.85
N MET A 83 -0.85 19.02 -14.39
CA MET A 83 -0.67 19.32 -12.97
C MET A 83 -1.89 18.88 -12.15
N VAL A 84 -3.10 19.06 -12.69
CA VAL A 84 -4.33 18.63 -12.02
C VAL A 84 -4.43 17.11 -11.96
N VAL A 85 -4.10 16.39 -13.03
CA VAL A 85 -4.10 14.93 -13.05
C VAL A 85 -3.12 14.37 -12.00
N TYR A 86 -1.87 14.84 -12.01
CA TYR A 86 -0.88 14.43 -10.99
C TYR A 86 -1.33 14.80 -9.59
N GLY A 87 -1.82 16.02 -9.38
CA GLY A 87 -2.30 16.49 -8.09
C GLY A 87 -3.48 15.68 -7.56
N LEU A 88 -4.39 15.24 -8.42
CA LEU A 88 -5.54 14.42 -8.04
C LEU A 88 -5.11 13.04 -7.55
N PHE A 89 -4.29 12.32 -8.33
CA PHE A 89 -3.82 10.99 -7.94
C PHE A 89 -2.88 11.05 -6.73
N LEU A 90 -1.99 12.03 -6.69
CA LEU A 90 -1.06 12.20 -5.58
C LEU A 90 -1.80 12.57 -4.29
N SER A 91 -2.79 13.48 -4.34
CA SER A 91 -3.59 13.82 -3.15
C SER A 91 -4.43 12.62 -2.70
N GLY A 92 -5.04 11.86 -3.62
CA GLY A 92 -5.77 10.64 -3.28
C GLY A 92 -4.90 9.60 -2.58
N GLY A 93 -3.71 9.32 -3.11
CA GLY A 93 -2.82 8.33 -2.49
C GLY A 93 -2.17 8.80 -1.19
N LEU A 94 -1.82 10.09 -1.09
CA LEU A 94 -1.35 10.67 0.18
C LEU A 94 -2.46 10.65 1.24
N TYR A 95 -3.71 10.89 0.85
CA TYR A 95 -4.85 10.80 1.76
C TYR A 95 -4.98 9.39 2.35
N LEU A 96 -4.89 8.34 1.52
CA LEU A 96 -4.89 6.94 1.99
C LEU A 96 -3.74 6.69 2.97
N ALA A 97 -2.51 7.08 2.62
CA ALA A 97 -1.34 6.89 3.49
C ALA A 97 -1.43 7.66 4.82
N ILE A 98 -2.01 8.86 4.84
CA ILE A 98 -2.15 9.68 6.06
C ILE A 98 -3.29 9.18 6.97
N THR A 99 -4.38 8.70 6.38
CA THR A 99 -5.55 8.23 7.13
C THR A 99 -5.42 6.80 7.63
N SER A 100 -4.53 6.00 7.02
CA SER A 100 -4.37 4.60 7.38
C SER A 100 -4.01 4.29 8.84
N PRO A 101 -3.18 5.07 9.55
CA PRO A 101 -2.92 4.82 10.98
C PRO A 101 -4.05 5.35 11.89
N GLN A 102 -5.09 5.97 11.33
CA GLN A 102 -6.26 6.51 12.03
C GLN A 102 -5.93 7.57 13.11
N ILE A 103 -4.80 8.27 12.96
CA ILE A 103 -4.33 9.30 13.90
C ILE A 103 -4.92 10.68 13.56
N VAL A 104 -5.02 10.97 12.27
CA VAL A 104 -5.41 12.29 11.77
C VAL A 104 -6.89 12.26 11.40
N GLN A 105 -7.64 13.29 11.84
CA GLN A 105 -9.04 13.48 11.43
C GLN A 105 -9.13 13.55 9.90
N GLN A 106 -10.14 12.90 9.31
CA GLN A 106 -10.31 12.76 7.86
C GLN A 106 -10.22 14.09 7.09
N TYR A 107 -10.86 15.15 7.59
CA TYR A 107 -10.81 16.47 6.94
C TYR A 107 -9.43 17.11 7.01
N GLY A 108 -8.74 16.98 8.14
CA GLY A 108 -7.36 17.45 8.30
C GLY A 108 -6.39 16.68 7.38
N ALA A 109 -6.56 15.36 7.29
CA ALA A 109 -5.78 14.51 6.39
C ALA A 109 -5.99 14.90 4.92
N ALA A 110 -7.23 15.19 4.51
CA ALA A 110 -7.54 15.66 3.16
C ALA A 110 -6.86 17.02 2.86
N ALA A 111 -6.94 17.97 3.79
CA ALA A 111 -6.30 19.27 3.64
C ALA A 111 -4.77 19.14 3.51
N ILE A 112 -4.14 18.30 4.34
CA ILE A 112 -2.70 18.02 4.28
C ILE A 112 -2.33 17.33 2.96
N ALA A 113 -3.08 16.31 2.54
CA ALA A 113 -2.83 15.57 1.31
C ALA A 113 -2.89 16.47 0.07
N VAL A 114 -3.90 17.35 0.00
CA VAL A 114 -4.02 18.36 -1.07
C VAL A 114 -2.87 19.36 -1.02
N GLY A 115 -2.55 19.90 0.17
CA GLY A 115 -1.45 20.85 0.34
C GLY A 115 -0.10 20.28 -0.09
N LEU A 116 0.22 19.04 0.33
CA LEU A 116 1.42 18.32 -0.08
C LEU A 116 1.43 18.04 -1.59
N ALA A 117 0.32 17.57 -2.15
CA ALA A 117 0.23 17.32 -3.59
C ALA A 117 0.46 18.60 -4.41
N VAL A 118 -0.09 19.73 -3.98
CA VAL A 118 0.14 21.04 -4.60
C VAL A 118 1.60 21.46 -4.47
N ALA A 119 2.21 21.31 -3.29
CA ALA A 119 3.62 21.64 -3.07
C ALA A 119 4.55 20.82 -3.99
N VAL A 120 4.32 19.50 -4.07
CA VAL A 120 5.06 18.60 -4.96
C VAL A 120 4.84 18.98 -6.43
N CYS A 121 3.59 19.18 -6.85
CA CYS A 121 3.25 19.56 -8.23
C CYS A 121 3.86 20.91 -8.64
N ARG A 122 3.96 21.87 -7.71
CA ARG A 122 4.64 23.15 -7.95
C ARG A 122 6.15 22.95 -8.09
N GLY A 123 6.76 22.10 -7.25
CA GLY A 123 8.19 21.80 -7.31
C GLY A 123 8.63 21.12 -8.61
N ILE A 124 7.78 20.27 -9.18
CA ILE A 124 8.03 19.61 -10.47
C ILE A 124 7.53 20.42 -11.68
N GLY A 125 6.90 21.56 -11.44
CA GLY A 125 6.29 22.41 -12.47
C GLY A 125 7.29 22.73 -13.60
N GLY A 126 6.91 22.43 -14.84
CA GLY A 126 7.78 22.58 -16.01
C GLY A 126 8.52 21.31 -16.45
N THR A 127 8.62 20.29 -15.59
CA THR A 127 9.25 18.99 -15.94
C THR A 127 8.26 17.84 -16.10
N ILE A 128 6.98 18.08 -15.87
CA ILE A 128 5.94 17.03 -15.87
C ILE A 128 5.88 16.26 -17.19
N GLU A 129 6.00 16.94 -18.34
CA GLU A 129 6.01 16.25 -19.64
C GLU A 129 7.21 15.29 -19.76
N ALA A 130 8.41 15.76 -19.40
CA ALA A 130 9.63 14.94 -19.40
C ALA A 130 9.53 13.77 -18.41
N LEU A 131 8.94 14.02 -17.23
CA LEU A 131 8.68 12.98 -16.23
C LEU A 131 7.73 11.92 -16.77
N THR A 132 6.59 12.31 -17.36
CA THR A 132 5.62 11.38 -17.95
C THR A 132 6.27 10.53 -19.07
N LEU A 133 7.09 11.15 -19.92
CA LEU A 133 7.84 10.41 -20.96
C LEU A 133 8.79 9.37 -20.35
N ARG A 134 9.48 9.72 -19.26
CA ARG A 134 10.36 8.80 -18.54
C ARG A 134 9.58 7.67 -17.88
N LEU A 135 8.49 7.98 -17.18
CA LEU A 135 7.61 7.01 -16.54
C LEU A 135 7.02 6.03 -17.55
N ARG A 136 6.66 6.50 -18.75
CA ARG A 136 6.15 5.64 -19.82
C ARG A 136 7.17 4.60 -20.27
N ARG A 137 8.43 4.97 -20.42
CA ARG A 137 9.51 4.02 -20.78
C ARG A 137 9.71 2.96 -19.70
N LEU A 138 9.44 3.33 -18.46
CA LEU A 138 9.63 2.46 -17.30
C LEU A 138 8.34 1.71 -16.89
N VAL A 139 7.22 1.83 -17.60
CA VAL A 139 5.94 1.24 -17.17
C VAL A 139 6.02 -0.28 -16.92
N TRP A 140 6.85 -0.99 -17.69
CA TRP A 140 7.15 -2.41 -17.47
C TRP A 140 7.85 -2.70 -16.14
N GLY A 141 8.46 -1.70 -15.54
CA GLY A 141 9.04 -1.74 -14.19
C GLY A 141 8.00 -1.85 -13.08
N VAL A 142 6.72 -1.52 -13.31
CA VAL A 142 5.66 -1.66 -12.30
C VAL A 142 5.48 -3.11 -11.84
N PRO A 143 5.19 -4.09 -12.73
CA PRO A 143 5.06 -5.49 -12.31
C PRO A 143 6.39 -6.05 -11.77
N VAL A 144 7.53 -5.64 -12.34
CA VAL A 144 8.86 -6.04 -11.84
C VAL A 144 9.06 -5.57 -10.40
N LEU A 145 8.74 -4.32 -10.08
CA LEU A 145 8.89 -3.79 -8.73
C LEU A 145 7.96 -4.50 -7.75
N LEU A 146 6.72 -4.79 -8.12
CA LEU A 146 5.79 -5.56 -7.28
C LEU A 146 6.34 -6.97 -6.97
N ILE A 147 6.86 -7.67 -7.98
CA ILE A 147 7.49 -8.98 -7.79
C ILE A 147 8.72 -8.89 -6.89
N LEU A 148 9.57 -7.88 -7.09
CA LEU A 148 10.76 -7.66 -6.25
C LEU A 148 10.38 -7.35 -4.79
N MET A 149 9.33 -6.56 -4.57
CA MET A 149 8.83 -6.29 -3.22
C MET A 149 8.28 -7.56 -2.56
N TRP A 150 7.50 -8.36 -3.29
CA TRP A 150 7.01 -9.65 -2.81
C TRP A 150 8.17 -10.60 -2.46
N LEU A 151 9.16 -10.74 -3.34
CA LEU A 151 10.36 -11.55 -3.08
C LEU A 151 11.14 -11.01 -1.87
N GLY A 152 11.30 -9.69 -1.76
CA GLY A 152 12.01 -9.05 -0.66
C GLY A 152 11.38 -9.34 0.69
N VAL A 153 10.04 -9.24 0.79
CA VAL A 153 9.29 -9.59 2.01
C VAL A 153 9.45 -11.06 2.34
N ARG A 154 9.29 -11.97 1.37
CA ARG A 154 9.45 -13.41 1.59
C ARG A 154 10.86 -13.81 2.01
N ALA A 155 11.87 -13.21 1.39
CA ALA A 155 13.26 -13.44 1.75
C ALA A 155 13.55 -12.93 3.17
N PHE A 156 13.03 -11.74 3.53
CA PHE A 156 13.18 -11.19 4.86
C PHE A 156 12.56 -12.10 5.93
N ASP A 157 11.33 -12.54 5.73
CA ASP A 157 10.64 -13.42 6.68
C ASP A 157 11.37 -14.77 6.83
N GLY A 158 11.80 -15.37 5.73
CA GLY A 158 12.55 -16.62 5.75
C GLY A 158 13.91 -16.47 6.46
N MET A 159 14.60 -15.35 6.27
CA MET A 159 15.85 -15.05 6.99
C MET A 159 15.61 -14.82 8.48
N ALA A 160 14.54 -14.11 8.84
CA ALA A 160 14.17 -13.86 10.24
C ALA A 160 13.80 -15.16 10.97
N GLU A 161 13.02 -16.03 10.33
CA GLU A 161 12.68 -17.35 10.86
C GLU A 161 13.93 -18.22 11.03
N PHE A 162 14.78 -18.26 10.01
CA PHE A 162 16.03 -19.03 10.05
C PHE A 162 16.98 -18.54 11.15
N ALA A 163 17.08 -17.22 11.33
CA ALA A 163 17.88 -16.62 12.41
C ALA A 163 17.29 -16.97 13.79
N ALA A 164 15.97 -16.92 13.94
CA ALA A 164 15.30 -17.31 15.18
C ALA A 164 15.52 -18.80 15.48
N ALA A 165 15.38 -19.68 14.48
CA ALA A 165 15.61 -21.11 14.63
C ALA A 165 17.06 -21.44 15.05
N ARG A 166 18.05 -20.73 14.50
CA ARG A 166 19.46 -20.87 14.88
C ARG A 166 19.79 -20.39 16.29
N SER A 167 18.96 -19.49 16.84
CA SER A 167 19.12 -19.00 18.21
C SER A 167 18.57 -19.94 19.28
N LEU A 168 17.89 -21.02 18.87
CA LEU A 168 17.36 -22.02 19.80
C LEU A 168 18.48 -22.89 20.37
N SER A 169 18.44 -23.13 21.67
CA SER A 169 19.32 -24.08 22.34
C SER A 169 19.14 -25.48 21.75
N ALA A 170 20.24 -26.22 21.61
CA ALA A 170 20.16 -27.64 21.25
C ALA A 170 19.29 -28.39 22.28
N PRO A 171 18.41 -29.29 21.82
CA PRO A 171 17.61 -30.11 22.73
C PRO A 171 18.53 -30.99 23.59
N ALA A 172 18.16 -31.23 24.85
CA ALA A 172 18.86 -32.20 25.68
C ALA A 172 18.76 -33.60 25.05
N GLY A 173 19.82 -34.41 25.18
CA GLY A 173 19.93 -35.72 24.49
C GLY A 173 18.78 -36.70 24.80
N ASP A 174 18.19 -36.59 25.99
CA ASP A 174 17.07 -37.44 26.45
C ASP A 174 15.71 -36.71 26.46
N ALA A 175 15.61 -35.55 25.80
CA ALA A 175 14.35 -34.80 25.75
C ALA A 175 13.30 -35.53 24.89
N PRO A 176 12.03 -35.63 25.35
CA PRO A 176 10.96 -36.21 24.55
C PRO A 176 10.62 -35.32 23.35
N ASN A 177 10.12 -35.92 22.27
CA ASN A 177 9.56 -35.17 21.14
C ASN A 177 8.29 -34.44 21.60
N VAL A 178 8.31 -33.11 21.59
CA VAL A 178 7.16 -32.27 21.95
C VAL A 178 6.55 -31.69 20.69
N LEU A 179 5.27 -31.96 20.45
CA LEU A 179 4.48 -31.29 19.42
C LEU A 179 3.67 -30.16 20.08
N VAL A 180 3.98 -28.92 19.72
CA VAL A 180 3.19 -27.75 20.13
C VAL A 180 2.24 -27.39 19.01
N ILE A 181 0.94 -27.42 19.28
CA ILE A 181 -0.10 -26.98 18.34
C ILE A 181 -0.64 -25.63 18.83
N THR A 182 -0.28 -24.55 18.13
CA THR A 182 -0.84 -23.23 18.40
C THR A 182 -2.09 -23.04 17.57
N MET A 183 -3.23 -22.89 18.24
CA MET A 183 -4.52 -22.66 17.60
C MET A 183 -4.91 -21.20 17.76
N ASP A 184 -4.87 -20.44 16.68
CA ASP A 184 -5.31 -19.04 16.69
C ASP A 184 -6.85 -18.98 16.61
N THR A 185 -7.46 -18.04 17.36
CA THR A 185 -8.91 -17.77 17.39
C THR A 185 -9.84 -18.93 17.81
N VAL A 186 -9.33 -20.09 18.24
CA VAL A 186 -10.21 -21.17 18.68
C VAL A 186 -10.81 -20.85 20.04
N ARG A 187 -12.14 -20.73 20.07
CA ARG A 187 -12.89 -20.55 21.31
C ARG A 187 -12.88 -21.84 22.13
N ALA A 188 -12.74 -21.72 23.44
CA ALA A 188 -12.64 -22.85 24.36
C ALA A 188 -13.87 -23.78 24.34
N ASP A 189 -15.05 -23.25 23.98
CA ASP A 189 -16.30 -23.98 23.85
C ASP A 189 -16.28 -25.06 22.76
N ARG A 190 -15.41 -24.94 21.75
CA ARG A 190 -15.23 -25.93 20.68
C ARG A 190 -14.51 -27.21 21.10
N PHE A 191 -13.89 -27.21 22.28
CA PHE A 191 -13.21 -28.39 22.85
C PHE A 191 -14.05 -29.12 23.90
N LEU A 192 -15.28 -28.67 24.16
CA LEU A 192 -16.16 -29.41 25.06
C LEU A 192 -16.53 -30.76 24.43
N PRO A 193 -16.46 -31.87 25.18
CA PRO A 193 -16.89 -33.17 24.70
C PRO A 193 -18.32 -33.08 24.15
N TRP A 194 -18.60 -33.74 23.01
CA TRP A 194 -19.87 -33.66 22.27
C TRP A 194 -21.15 -33.85 23.12
N ARG A 195 -21.02 -34.40 24.33
CA ARG A 195 -22.13 -34.66 25.27
C ARG A 195 -22.49 -33.49 26.19
N GLN A 196 -21.74 -32.39 26.21
CA GLN A 196 -22.13 -31.21 26.96
C GLN A 196 -22.80 -30.22 26.01
N THR A 197 -24.13 -30.09 26.13
CA THR A 197 -24.94 -29.04 25.51
C THR A 197 -24.23 -27.70 25.68
N THR A 198 -23.91 -27.06 24.55
CA THR A 198 -23.18 -25.80 24.46
C THR A 198 -23.81 -24.73 25.34
N LEU A 199 -23.00 -24.11 26.22
CA LEU A 199 -23.40 -23.03 27.14
C LEU A 199 -23.64 -21.68 26.44
N THR A 200 -23.57 -21.63 25.11
CA THR A 200 -23.89 -20.43 24.31
C THR A 200 -25.05 -20.75 23.37
N PRO A 201 -26.13 -19.95 23.38
CA PRO A 201 -27.22 -20.04 22.42
C PRO A 201 -26.77 -19.64 21.00
#